data_AF-A0A3B8U3P0-F1
#
_entry.id   AF-A0A3B8U3P0-F1
#
_cell.length_a   1.000
_cell.length_b   1.000
_cell.length_c   1.000
_cell.angle_alpha   90.00
_cell.angle_beta   90.00
_cell.angle_gamma   90.00
#
_symmetry.space_group_name_H-M   'P 1'
#
loop_
_entity.id
_entity.type
_entity.pdbx_description
1 polymer ?
#
loop_
_entity_poly.entity_id
_entity_poly.type
_entity_poly.pdbx_seq_one_letter_code
_entity_poly.pdbx_strand_id
1 'polypeptide(L)'
;DSVSIGIVATCSDIGRVDVSIPDMLERFKNHPSIEPLIKGGVPLEYSAHLVPEGGFDMIPKLYADGVLVTGDAAAFVINLGYTVRGMDFAVESGRLAAEAVIRAKAAEDFSAASLSYYEKLVKNSFIYTDMKQYRNFPKLLERHEIFNDVPEIADVLFDRLFRVDGKKPVSLPMFAIDEIAKRTSASKLLDLVMVALDAL
;
A
#
# COMPACT_ATOMS: atom_id res chain seq x y z
N ASP A 1 17.42 17.66 -14.20
CA ASP A 1 16.93 16.34 -13.74
C ASP A 1 16.53 16.43 -12.28
N SER A 2 15.49 15.70 -11.87
CA SER A 2 14.99 15.64 -10.50
C SER A 2 14.59 14.21 -10.15
N VAL A 3 14.65 13.86 -8.88
CA VAL A 3 14.19 12.57 -8.33
C VAL A 3 13.22 12.86 -7.18
N SER A 4 12.08 12.17 -7.17
CA SER A 4 11.14 12.23 -6.06
C SER A 4 11.46 11.09 -5.09
N ILE A 5 11.72 11.44 -3.83
CA ILE A 5 11.91 10.50 -2.74
C ILE A 5 10.89 10.82 -1.64
N GLY A 6 10.38 9.78 -0.99
CA GLY A 6 9.36 9.93 0.02
C GLY A 6 9.25 8.68 0.86
N ILE A 7 8.51 8.82 1.95
CA ILE A 7 8.15 7.73 2.85
C ILE A 7 6.64 7.75 3.04
N VAL A 8 6.08 6.60 3.37
CA VAL A 8 4.67 6.46 3.75
C VAL A 8 4.66 5.93 5.17
N ALA A 9 3.80 6.51 6.00
CA ALA A 9 3.61 6.10 7.38
C ALA A 9 2.11 6.09 7.70
N THR A 10 1.64 5.03 8.35
CA THR A 10 0.24 4.88 8.69
C THR A 10 -0.14 5.86 9.79
N CYS A 11 -1.24 6.59 9.60
CA CYS A 11 -1.67 7.60 10.57
C CYS A 11 -1.99 7.03 11.96
N SER A 12 -2.33 5.75 12.07
CA SER A 12 -2.62 5.07 13.34
C SER A 12 -1.39 4.88 14.23
N ASP A 13 -0.18 4.99 13.67
CA ASP A 13 1.09 4.90 14.41
C ASP A 13 1.54 6.26 14.96
N ILE A 14 0.96 7.35 14.47
CA ILE A 14 1.26 8.69 14.99
C ILE A 14 0.82 8.77 16.45
N GLY A 15 1.76 9.10 17.34
CA GLY A 15 1.56 9.13 18.78
C GLY A 15 1.77 7.79 19.50
N ARG A 16 2.05 6.71 18.77
CA ARG A 16 2.54 5.44 19.34
C ARG A 16 4.07 5.33 19.30
N VAL A 17 4.71 6.08 18.40
CA VAL A 17 6.15 6.13 18.23
C VAL A 17 6.68 7.55 18.38
N ASP A 18 7.85 7.70 19.01
CA ASP A 18 8.52 8.99 19.27
C ASP A 18 9.39 9.44 18.08
N VAL A 19 8.95 9.19 16.84
CA VAL A 19 9.64 9.66 15.63
C VAL A 19 8.67 10.41 14.73
N SER A 20 9.07 11.58 14.26
CA SER A 20 8.25 12.35 13.32
C SER A 20 8.44 11.85 11.88
N ILE A 21 7.43 12.03 11.03
CA ILE A 21 7.52 11.71 9.60
C ILE A 21 8.71 12.44 8.92
N PRO A 22 8.94 13.76 9.15
CA PRO A 22 10.13 14.42 8.64
C PRO A 22 11.44 13.75 9.08
N ASP A 23 11.55 13.34 10.36
CA ASP A 23 12.75 12.65 10.85
C ASP A 23 12.94 11.28 10.17
N MET A 24 11.84 10.55 9.92
CA MET A 24 11.89 9.29 9.17
C MET A 24 12.39 9.51 7.74
N LEU A 25 11.98 10.60 7.08
CA LEU A 25 12.45 10.95 5.74
C LEU A 25 13.95 11.29 5.75
N GLU A 26 14.41 12.04 6.74
CA GLU A 26 15.84 12.33 6.89
C GLU A 26 16.64 11.06 7.20
N ARG A 27 16.13 10.14 8.03
CA ARG A 27 16.75 8.82 8.23
C ARG A 27 16.86 8.03 6.93
N PHE A 28 15.80 8.02 6.12
CA PHE A 28 15.79 7.36 4.82
C PHE A 28 16.83 7.97 3.87
N LYS A 29 16.90 9.30 3.78
CA LYS A 29 17.90 10.02 2.96
C LYS A 29 19.34 9.73 3.37
N ASN A 30 19.59 9.61 4.67
CA ASN A 30 20.92 9.31 5.23
C ASN A 30 21.22 7.80 5.29
N HIS A 31 20.33 6.94 4.78
CA HIS A 31 20.59 5.51 4.75
C HIS A 31 21.79 5.21 3.82
N PRO A 32 22.75 4.33 4.19
CA PRO A 32 23.96 4.09 3.41
C PRO A 32 23.73 3.64 1.95
N SER A 33 22.59 3.01 1.66
CA SER A 33 22.21 2.64 0.29
C SER A 33 21.56 3.76 -0.52
N ILE A 34 21.11 4.84 0.13
CA ILE A 34 20.37 5.96 -0.48
C ILE A 34 21.24 7.22 -0.58
N GLU A 35 21.96 7.57 0.48
CA GLU A 35 22.78 8.80 0.54
C GLU A 35 23.70 8.97 -0.69
N PRO A 36 24.43 7.94 -1.16
CA PRO A 36 25.30 8.08 -2.33
C PRO A 36 24.54 8.41 -3.62
N LEU A 37 23.27 7.99 -3.73
CA LEU A 37 22.44 8.17 -4.92
C LEU A 37 21.90 9.61 -5.04
N ILE A 38 21.77 10.31 -3.92
CA ILE A 38 21.23 11.68 -3.85
C ILE A 38 22.29 12.72 -3.46
N LYS A 39 23.56 12.30 -3.37
CA LYS A 39 24.67 13.16 -2.95
C LYS A 39 24.81 14.39 -3.84
N GLY A 40 24.87 15.57 -3.22
CA GLY A 40 24.93 16.85 -3.93
C GLY A 40 23.60 17.32 -4.52
N GLY A 41 22.53 16.54 -4.37
CA GLY A 41 21.17 16.97 -4.67
C GLY A 41 20.71 18.08 -3.72
N VAL A 42 19.81 18.93 -4.22
CA VAL A 42 19.20 20.01 -3.46
C VAL A 42 17.68 19.82 -3.43
N PRO A 43 17.00 20.10 -2.31
CA PRO A 43 15.54 20.01 -2.24
C PRO A 43 14.91 21.07 -3.15
N LEU A 44 14.06 20.64 -4.08
CA LEU A 44 13.29 21.54 -4.94
C LEU A 44 11.88 21.79 -4.39
N GLU A 45 11.29 20.76 -3.81
CA GLU A 45 9.93 20.78 -3.27
C GLU A 45 9.85 19.85 -2.05
N TYR A 46 9.02 20.22 -1.09
CA TYR A 46 8.65 19.39 0.04
C TYR A 46 7.13 19.44 0.20
N SER A 47 6.49 18.27 0.16
CA SER A 47 5.05 18.13 0.29
C SER A 47 4.70 16.89 1.11
N ALA A 48 3.51 16.90 1.68
CA ALA A 48 2.93 15.77 2.38
C ALA A 48 1.47 15.62 1.93
N HIS A 49 1.00 14.39 1.83
CA HIS A 49 -0.36 14.07 1.41
C HIS A 49 -0.89 12.88 2.20
N LEU A 50 -2.21 12.83 2.40
CA LEU A 50 -2.88 11.68 2.98
C LEU A 50 -3.36 10.77 1.87
N VAL A 51 -3.20 9.47 2.06
CA VAL A 51 -3.61 8.45 1.09
C VAL A 51 -4.63 7.54 1.76
N PRO A 52 -5.78 7.23 1.14
CA PRO A 52 -6.71 6.23 1.64
C PRO A 52 -6.08 4.83 1.61
N GLU A 53 -5.95 4.19 2.77
CA GLU A 53 -5.35 2.85 2.90
C GLU A 53 -6.30 1.79 3.47
N GLY A 54 -7.55 2.16 3.78
CA GLY A 54 -8.55 1.22 4.33
C GLY A 54 -9.06 0.17 3.33
N GLY A 55 -8.62 0.22 2.07
CA GLY A 55 -8.95 -0.75 1.04
C GLY A 55 -10.43 -0.80 0.67
N PHE A 56 -10.87 -1.97 0.20
CA PHE A 56 -12.23 -2.19 -0.31
C PHE A 56 -13.33 -1.86 0.71
N ASP A 57 -13.08 -2.10 2.00
CA ASP A 57 -14.06 -1.88 3.06
C ASP A 57 -14.26 -0.40 3.42
N MET A 58 -13.38 0.48 2.91
CA MET A 58 -13.48 1.93 3.08
C MET A 58 -14.33 2.60 1.99
N ILE A 59 -14.68 1.88 0.91
CA ILE A 59 -15.41 2.46 -0.22
C ILE A 59 -16.78 2.97 0.27
N PRO A 60 -17.06 4.29 0.16
CA PRO A 60 -18.31 4.86 0.61
C PRO A 60 -19.43 4.60 -0.40
N LYS A 61 -20.64 5.08 -0.11
CA LYS A 61 -21.69 5.19 -1.13
C LYS A 61 -21.21 6.13 -2.25
N LEU A 62 -21.22 5.65 -3.48
CA LEU A 62 -20.63 6.35 -4.63
C LEU A 62 -21.53 7.40 -5.30
N TYR A 63 -22.79 7.48 -4.91
CA TYR A 63 -23.78 8.34 -5.55
C TYR A 63 -24.90 8.77 -4.61
N ALA A 64 -25.47 9.94 -4.88
CA ALA A 64 -26.70 10.47 -4.28
C ALA A 64 -27.41 11.36 -5.31
N ASP A 65 -28.52 12.02 -4.93
CA ASP A 65 -29.21 12.95 -5.83
C ASP A 65 -28.26 14.07 -6.26
N GLY A 66 -27.99 14.16 -7.56
CA GLY A 66 -27.09 15.14 -8.17
C GLY A 66 -25.60 14.98 -7.84
N VAL A 67 -25.18 13.89 -7.19
CA VAL A 67 -23.80 13.72 -6.69
C VAL A 67 -23.21 12.36 -7.08
N LEU A 68 -21.95 12.37 -7.51
CA LEU A 68 -21.09 11.19 -7.68
C LEU A 68 -19.78 11.40 -6.91
N VAL A 69 -19.19 10.31 -6.41
CA VAL A 69 -17.92 10.31 -5.67
C VAL A 69 -16.89 9.49 -6.44
N THR A 70 -15.70 10.04 -6.70
CA THR A 70 -14.67 9.43 -7.56
C THR A 70 -13.27 9.52 -6.94
N GLY A 71 -12.29 8.75 -7.46
CA GLY A 71 -10.88 8.80 -7.03
C GLY A 71 -10.68 8.55 -5.54
N ASP A 72 -9.74 9.27 -4.93
CA ASP A 72 -9.42 9.15 -3.50
C ASP A 72 -10.60 9.47 -2.57
N ALA A 73 -11.53 10.33 -3.00
CA ALA A 73 -12.76 10.59 -2.24
C ALA A 73 -13.67 9.35 -2.15
N ALA A 74 -13.57 8.45 -3.13
CA ALA A 74 -14.24 7.15 -3.13
C ALA A 74 -13.36 6.04 -2.52
N ALA A 75 -12.22 6.40 -1.92
CA ALA A 75 -11.20 5.48 -1.41
C ALA A 75 -10.67 4.50 -2.47
N PHE A 76 -10.63 4.91 -3.75
CA PHE A 76 -10.10 4.07 -4.83
C PHE A 76 -8.58 4.14 -4.91
N VAL A 77 -7.92 3.57 -3.92
CA VAL A 77 -6.47 3.48 -3.82
C VAL A 77 -6.07 2.11 -3.31
N ILE A 78 -5.00 1.57 -3.87
CA ILE A 78 -4.37 0.33 -3.42
C ILE A 78 -2.92 0.63 -3.10
N ASN A 79 -2.55 0.41 -1.83
CA ASN A 79 -1.16 0.40 -1.39
C ASN A 79 -0.77 -1.05 -1.06
N LEU A 80 0.15 -1.63 -1.84
CA LEU A 80 0.70 -2.97 -1.62
C LEU A 80 2.08 -2.94 -0.95
N GLY A 81 2.55 -1.78 -0.50
CA GLY A 81 3.90 -1.57 0.03
C GLY A 81 4.98 -1.48 -1.06
N TYR A 82 4.90 -2.29 -2.11
CA TYR A 82 5.80 -2.25 -3.26
C TYR A 82 5.21 -1.54 -4.50
N THR A 83 3.89 -1.39 -4.53
CA THR A 83 3.18 -0.67 -5.59
C THR A 83 2.06 0.14 -4.96
N VAL A 84 1.97 1.42 -5.31
CA VAL A 84 0.84 2.29 -4.96
C VAL A 84 0.10 2.65 -6.25
N ARG A 85 -1.18 2.28 -6.33
CA ARG A 85 -2.08 2.59 -7.45
C ARG A 85 -3.25 3.42 -6.96
N GLY A 86 -3.67 4.38 -7.75
CA GLY A 86 -4.67 5.37 -7.36
C GLY A 86 -4.91 6.39 -8.48
N MET A 87 -3.86 6.80 -9.18
CA MET A 87 -3.98 7.71 -10.33
C MET A 87 -4.83 7.12 -11.47
N ASP A 88 -4.55 5.88 -11.84
CA ASP A 88 -5.30 5.12 -12.84
C ASP A 88 -6.74 4.87 -12.39
N PHE A 89 -6.96 4.64 -11.09
CA PHE A 89 -8.29 4.46 -10.51
C PHE A 89 -9.07 5.78 -10.51
N ALA A 90 -8.43 6.89 -10.20
CA ALA A 90 -9.02 8.23 -10.25
C ALA A 90 -9.42 8.62 -11.68
N VAL A 91 -8.54 8.39 -12.66
CA VAL A 91 -8.84 8.66 -14.08
C VAL A 91 -10.00 7.79 -14.57
N GLU A 92 -9.97 6.48 -14.32
CA GLU A 92 -11.04 5.58 -14.77
C GLU A 92 -12.36 5.90 -14.06
N SER A 93 -12.34 6.09 -12.73
CA SER A 93 -13.55 6.43 -11.98
C SER A 93 -14.17 7.75 -12.45
N GLY A 94 -13.36 8.74 -12.83
CA GLY A 94 -13.85 9.98 -13.46
C GLY A 94 -14.49 9.75 -14.82
N ARG A 95 -13.88 8.90 -15.67
CA ARG A 95 -14.43 8.52 -16.97
C ARG A 95 -15.79 7.81 -16.83
N LEU A 96 -15.89 6.84 -15.92
CA LEU A 96 -17.14 6.12 -15.62
C LEU A 96 -18.21 7.03 -15.03
N ALA A 97 -17.83 7.98 -14.17
CA ALA A 97 -18.75 8.98 -13.65
C ALA A 97 -19.30 9.88 -14.76
N ALA A 98 -18.45 10.30 -15.70
CA ALA A 98 -18.87 11.08 -16.85
C ALA A 98 -19.89 10.32 -17.72
N GLU A 99 -19.68 9.02 -17.97
CA GLU A 99 -20.67 8.18 -18.69
C GLU A 99 -22.03 8.14 -17.97
N ALA A 100 -22.03 7.98 -16.65
CA ALA A 100 -23.26 7.99 -15.86
C ALA A 100 -23.97 9.34 -15.93
N VAL A 101 -23.23 10.45 -15.89
CA VAL A 101 -23.77 11.82 -16.01
C VAL A 101 -24.34 12.07 -17.41
N ILE A 102 -23.66 11.63 -18.47
CA ILE A 102 -24.15 11.77 -19.86
C ILE A 102 -25.47 11.01 -20.02
N ARG A 103 -25.56 9.79 -19.48
CA ARG A 103 -26.80 9.01 -19.47
C ARG A 103 -27.92 9.70 -18.69
N ALA A 104 -27.62 10.17 -17.47
CA ALA A 104 -28.56 10.89 -16.62
C ALA A 104 -29.10 12.15 -17.31
N LYS A 105 -28.22 12.92 -17.96
CA LYS A 105 -28.57 14.10 -18.74
C LYS A 105 -29.52 13.78 -19.90
N ALA A 106 -29.28 12.69 -20.62
CA ALA A 106 -30.14 12.28 -21.74
C ALA A 106 -31.55 11.87 -21.26
N ALA A 107 -31.68 11.42 -20.02
CA ALA A 107 -32.95 11.08 -19.38
C ALA A 107 -33.56 12.25 -18.58
N GLU A 108 -32.86 13.40 -18.49
CA GLU A 108 -33.19 14.53 -17.61
C GLU A 108 -33.43 14.13 -16.13
N ASP A 109 -32.77 13.05 -15.69
CA ASP A 109 -32.93 12.50 -14.34
C ASP A 109 -31.56 12.35 -13.68
N PHE A 110 -31.28 13.22 -12.72
CA PHE A 110 -30.08 13.21 -11.88
C PHE A 110 -30.35 12.69 -10.47
N SER A 111 -31.46 11.98 -10.26
CA SER A 111 -31.74 11.32 -8.99
C SER A 111 -30.70 10.23 -8.70
N ALA A 112 -30.61 9.83 -7.43
CA ALA A 112 -29.79 8.72 -7.01
C ALA A 112 -30.14 7.42 -7.76
N ALA A 113 -31.40 7.24 -8.18
CA ALA A 113 -31.82 6.07 -8.94
C ALA A 113 -31.14 6.03 -10.31
N SER A 114 -31.13 7.14 -11.04
CA SER A 114 -30.43 7.26 -12.33
C SER A 114 -28.91 7.17 -12.17
N LEU A 115 -28.35 7.92 -11.21
CA LEU A 115 -26.91 7.97 -10.95
C LEU A 115 -26.33 6.66 -10.37
N SER A 116 -27.16 5.77 -9.84
CA SER A 116 -26.75 4.40 -9.43
C SER A 116 -26.10 3.60 -10.56
N TYR A 117 -26.30 4.00 -11.81
CA TYR A 117 -25.61 3.42 -12.95
C TYR A 117 -24.08 3.53 -12.85
N TYR A 118 -23.56 4.60 -12.22
CA TYR A 118 -22.14 4.76 -11.95
C TYR A 118 -21.57 3.60 -11.13
N GLU A 119 -22.24 3.21 -10.05
CA GLU A 119 -21.79 2.09 -9.22
C GLU A 119 -21.76 0.77 -10.02
N LYS A 120 -22.72 0.57 -10.93
CA LYS A 120 -22.73 -0.60 -11.82
C LYS A 120 -21.53 -0.60 -12.75
N LEU A 121 -21.17 0.56 -13.30
CA LEU A 121 -19.98 0.71 -14.14
C LEU A 121 -18.70 0.40 -13.36
N VAL A 122 -18.56 0.96 -12.14
CA VAL A 122 -17.42 0.69 -11.27
C VAL A 122 -17.31 -0.80 -10.95
N LYS A 123 -18.42 -1.46 -10.57
CA LYS A 123 -18.46 -2.91 -10.29
C LYS A 123 -18.05 -3.79 -11.46
N ASN A 124 -18.20 -3.29 -12.70
CA ASN A 124 -17.81 -3.99 -13.93
C ASN A 124 -16.43 -3.55 -14.45
N SER A 125 -15.70 -2.71 -13.72
CA SER A 125 -14.38 -2.19 -14.11
C SER A 125 -13.23 -2.91 -13.39
N PHE A 126 -12.00 -2.61 -13.81
CA PHE A 126 -10.81 -3.11 -13.11
C PHE A 126 -10.69 -2.54 -11.69
N ILE A 127 -11.25 -1.36 -11.40
CA ILE A 127 -11.21 -0.75 -10.06
C ILE A 127 -11.81 -1.73 -9.03
N TYR A 128 -13.02 -2.22 -9.29
CA TYR A 128 -13.69 -3.11 -8.35
C TYR A 128 -13.01 -4.47 -8.26
N THR A 129 -12.53 -5.00 -9.39
CA THR A 129 -11.80 -6.28 -9.45
C THR A 129 -10.53 -6.21 -8.59
N ASP A 130 -9.70 -5.19 -8.79
CA ASP A 130 -8.44 -5.03 -8.10
C ASP A 130 -8.66 -4.72 -6.61
N MET A 131 -9.56 -3.79 -6.27
CA MET A 131 -9.88 -3.46 -4.87
C MET A 131 -10.38 -4.70 -4.12
N LYS A 132 -11.21 -5.54 -4.77
CA LYS A 132 -11.73 -6.76 -4.16
C LYS A 132 -10.65 -7.82 -3.98
N GLN A 133 -9.76 -7.98 -4.96
CA GLN A 133 -8.62 -8.91 -4.86
C GLN A 133 -7.77 -8.58 -3.64
N TYR A 134 -7.42 -7.30 -3.46
CA TYR A 134 -6.51 -6.86 -2.40
C TYR A 134 -7.24 -6.39 -1.13
N ARG A 135 -8.49 -6.83 -0.91
CA ARG A 135 -9.33 -6.39 0.22
C ARG A 135 -8.70 -6.60 1.59
N ASN A 136 -7.96 -7.69 1.78
CA ASN A 136 -7.31 -8.02 3.05
C ASN A 136 -5.86 -7.55 3.15
N PHE A 137 -5.29 -6.99 2.09
CA PHE A 137 -3.89 -6.58 2.05
C PHE A 137 -3.53 -5.49 3.08
N PRO A 138 -4.40 -4.49 3.36
CA PRO A 138 -4.14 -3.51 4.41
C PRO A 138 -3.90 -4.15 5.79
N LYS A 139 -4.64 -5.23 6.13
CA LYS A 139 -4.46 -5.94 7.40
C LYS A 139 -3.08 -6.61 7.51
N LEU A 140 -2.52 -7.04 6.38
CA LEU A 140 -1.16 -7.57 6.34
C LEU A 140 -0.14 -6.45 6.59
N LEU A 141 -0.34 -5.28 5.98
CA LEU A 141 0.53 -4.11 6.17
C LEU A 141 0.39 -3.45 7.55
N GLU A 142 -0.66 -3.73 8.32
CA GLU A 142 -0.73 -3.30 9.72
C GLU A 142 0.16 -4.16 10.66
N ARG A 143 0.75 -5.25 10.17
CA ARG A 143 1.61 -6.13 10.95
C ARG A 143 3.03 -5.58 11.06
N HIS A 144 3.46 -5.26 12.28
CA HIS A 144 4.84 -4.83 12.55
C HIS A 144 5.89 -5.84 12.09
N GLU A 145 5.56 -7.13 12.08
CA GLU A 145 6.48 -8.19 11.64
C GLU A 145 6.90 -8.03 10.16
N ILE A 146 6.04 -7.46 9.32
CA ILE A 146 6.33 -7.21 7.90
C ILE A 146 7.43 -6.15 7.71
N PHE A 147 7.53 -5.18 8.63
CA PHE A 147 8.46 -4.06 8.51
C PHE A 147 9.72 -4.18 9.39
N ASN A 148 9.70 -5.04 10.41
CA ASN A 148 10.84 -5.27 11.30
C ASN A 148 11.47 -6.65 11.07
N ASP A 149 10.74 -7.73 11.37
CA ASP A 149 11.29 -9.08 11.40
C ASP A 149 11.65 -9.59 10.00
N VAL A 150 10.76 -9.40 9.03
CA VAL A 150 10.95 -9.91 7.65
C VAL A 150 12.20 -9.31 6.99
N PRO A 151 12.43 -7.98 6.99
CA PRO A 151 13.65 -7.40 6.44
C PRO A 151 14.93 -7.89 7.14
N GLU A 152 14.92 -8.00 8.47
CA GLU A 152 16.10 -8.49 9.21
C GLU A 152 16.40 -9.97 8.90
N ILE A 153 15.37 -10.82 8.81
CA ILE A 153 15.54 -12.22 8.41
C ILE A 153 16.10 -12.30 6.99
N ALA A 154 15.59 -11.46 6.07
CA ALA A 154 16.10 -11.41 4.70
C ALA A 154 17.58 -10.99 4.66
N ASP A 155 17.99 -9.97 5.43
CA ASP A 155 19.38 -9.52 5.50
C ASP A 155 20.31 -10.63 6.00
N VAL A 156 19.96 -11.31 7.09
CA VAL A 156 20.72 -12.43 7.65
C VAL A 156 20.82 -13.60 6.66
N LEU A 157 19.72 -13.91 5.97
CA LEU A 157 19.70 -14.97 4.96
C LEU A 157 20.59 -14.63 3.77
N PHE A 158 20.52 -13.40 3.27
CA PHE A 158 21.31 -12.97 2.12
C PHE A 158 22.80 -12.81 2.46
N ASP A 159 23.17 -12.27 3.63
CA ASP A 159 24.56 -12.31 4.09
C ASP A 159 25.05 -13.76 4.18
N ARG A 160 24.25 -14.68 4.72
CA ARG A 160 24.65 -16.10 4.80
C ARG A 160 24.77 -16.77 3.43
N LEU A 161 23.90 -16.44 2.48
CA LEU A 161 23.91 -17.00 1.13
C LEU A 161 25.11 -16.53 0.31
N PHE A 162 25.47 -15.25 0.44
CA PHE A 162 26.46 -14.61 -0.43
C PHE A 162 27.82 -14.39 0.23
N ARG A 163 27.95 -14.46 1.56
CA ARG A 163 29.23 -14.35 2.26
C ARG A 163 30.04 -15.64 2.12
N VAL A 164 31.17 -15.55 1.45
CA VAL A 164 32.17 -16.62 1.38
C VAL A 164 33.12 -16.50 2.57
N ASP A 165 32.84 -17.24 3.66
CA ASP A 165 33.63 -17.21 4.90
C ASP A 165 34.45 -18.50 5.16
N GLY A 166 34.46 -19.44 4.20
CA GLY A 166 35.20 -20.70 4.29
C GLY A 166 34.63 -21.70 5.30
N LYS A 167 33.49 -21.41 5.94
CA LYS A 167 32.84 -22.36 6.87
C LYS A 167 32.07 -23.43 6.10
N LYS A 168 31.78 -24.55 6.79
CA LYS A 168 31.01 -25.65 6.21
C LYS A 168 29.63 -25.16 5.75
N PRO A 169 29.15 -25.62 4.57
CA PRO A 169 27.81 -25.31 4.10
C PRO A 169 26.79 -25.91 5.08
N VAL A 170 25.84 -25.08 5.50
CA VAL A 170 24.68 -25.48 6.31
C VAL A 170 23.46 -25.54 5.41
N SER A 171 22.49 -26.38 5.75
CA SER A 171 21.22 -26.43 5.04
C SER A 171 20.49 -25.09 5.18
N LEU A 172 20.30 -24.37 4.06
CA LEU A 172 19.64 -23.06 4.02
C LEU A 172 18.21 -23.10 4.61
N PRO A 173 17.36 -24.11 4.29
CA PRO A 173 16.05 -24.22 4.92
C PRO A 173 16.12 -24.34 6.45
N MET A 174 17.06 -25.13 6.97
CA MET A 174 17.21 -25.29 8.43
C MET A 174 17.69 -24.01 9.10
N PHE A 175 18.57 -23.26 8.44
CA PHE A 175 19.03 -21.97 8.93
C PHE A 175 17.91 -20.92 8.92
N ALA A 176 17.10 -20.87 7.87
CA ALA A 176 15.93 -19.98 7.82
C ALA A 176 14.93 -20.31 8.93
N ILE A 177 14.63 -21.59 9.15
CA ILE A 177 13.75 -22.03 10.24
C ILE A 177 14.32 -21.63 11.60
N ASP A 178 15.62 -21.85 11.84
CA ASP A 178 16.28 -21.49 13.10
C ASP A 178 16.26 -19.97 13.34
N GLU A 179 16.52 -19.17 12.31
CA GLU A 179 16.53 -17.71 12.42
C GLU A 179 15.12 -17.14 12.66
N ILE A 180 14.11 -17.69 11.98
CA ILE A 180 12.71 -17.36 12.23
C ILE A 180 12.31 -17.76 13.66
N ALA A 181 12.71 -18.95 14.13
CA ALA A 181 12.35 -19.47 15.45
C ALA A 181 12.99 -18.69 16.62
N LYS A 182 14.15 -18.04 16.39
CA LYS A 182 14.79 -17.16 17.38
C LYS A 182 14.06 -15.83 17.57
N ARG A 183 13.39 -15.35 16.52
CA ARG A 183 12.78 -14.01 16.46
C ARG A 183 11.29 -14.06 16.77
N THR A 184 10.63 -15.15 16.40
CA THR A 184 9.17 -15.30 16.46
C THR A 184 8.77 -16.67 16.99
N SER A 185 7.69 -16.74 17.77
CA SER A 185 7.13 -18.02 18.20
C SER A 185 6.43 -18.74 17.04
N ALA A 186 6.40 -20.08 17.07
CA ALA A 186 5.72 -20.87 16.04
C ALA A 186 4.24 -20.44 15.83
N SER A 187 3.56 -20.02 16.90
CA SER A 187 2.18 -19.50 16.83
C SER A 187 2.07 -18.18 16.07
N LYS A 188 2.97 -17.22 16.33
CA LYS A 188 2.99 -15.92 15.65
C LYS A 188 3.37 -16.05 14.18
N LEU A 189 4.31 -16.95 13.87
CA LEU A 189 4.70 -17.24 12.50
C LEU A 189 3.52 -17.85 11.72
N LEU A 190 2.85 -18.84 12.31
CA LEU A 190 1.68 -19.46 11.67
C LEU A 190 0.60 -18.42 11.43
N ASP A 191 0.31 -17.57 12.42
CA ASP A 191 -0.64 -16.47 12.29
C ASP A 191 -0.27 -15.49 11.16
N LEU A 192 1.00 -15.07 11.08
CA LEU A 192 1.49 -14.21 10.00
C LEU A 192 1.33 -14.87 8.61
N VAL A 193 1.65 -16.16 8.50
CA VAL A 193 1.47 -16.93 7.25
C VAL A 193 0.00 -17.02 6.88
N MET A 194 -0.90 -17.27 7.83
CA MET A 194 -2.33 -17.31 7.58
C MET A 194 -2.86 -15.97 7.10
N VAL A 195 -2.46 -14.87 7.73
CA VAL A 195 -2.84 -13.50 7.30
C VAL A 195 -2.28 -13.18 5.92
N ALA A 196 -1.05 -13.60 5.61
CA ALA A 196 -0.47 -13.42 4.30
C ALA A 196 -1.22 -14.22 3.21
N LEU A 197 -1.62 -15.47 3.51
CA LEU A 197 -2.42 -16.29 2.60
C LEU A 197 -3.82 -15.71 2.38
N ASP A 198 -4.44 -15.16 3.42
CA ASP A 198 -5.75 -14.49 3.32
C ASP A 198 -5.70 -13.15 2.57
N ALA A 199 -4.51 -12.57 2.44
CA ALA A 199 -4.25 -11.30 1.77
C ALA A 199 -3.89 -11.44 0.27
N LEU A 200 -3.52 -12.64 -0.17
CA LEU A 200 -3.13 -12.98 -1.56
C LEU A 200 -4.34 -13.43 -2.39
#